data_AF-A0A659XY31-F1
#
_entry.id   AF-A0A659XY31-F1
#
_cell.length_a   1.000
_cell.length_b   1.000
_cell.length_c   1.000
_cell.angle_alpha   90.00
_cell.angle_beta   90.00
_cell.angle_gamma   90.00
#
_symmetry.space_group_name_H-M   'P 1'
#
loop_
_entity.id
_entity.type
_entity.pdbx_description
1 polymer ?
#
loop_
_entity_poly.entity_id
_entity_poly.type
_entity_poly.pdbx_seq_one_letter_code
_entity_poly.pdbx_strand_id
1 'polypeptide(L)'
;IQGADGASVTSAYGKDGAGSAQTVTGAGVSIVGEYGTLVLHSDGSYTYTRAAETKGGVDDVFHYTLTDGDGNQSSTTLTISIGNSTPTVTDLTPAANGG
;
A
#
# COMPACT_ATOMS: atom_id res chain seq x y z
N ILE A 1 21.87 -17.80 -6.31
CA ILE A 1 21.35 -16.63 -5.58
C ILE A 1 20.29 -16.00 -6.45
N GLN A 2 19.07 -16.51 -6.32
CA GLN A 2 17.87 -15.97 -6.94
C GLN A 2 17.22 -15.16 -5.81
N GLY A 3 16.97 -13.88 -6.06
CA GLY A 3 16.84 -12.91 -4.99
C GLY A 3 15.86 -11.85 -5.40
N ALA A 4 14.71 -11.80 -4.72
CA ALA A 4 13.67 -10.77 -4.80
C ALA A 4 13.12 -10.40 -6.20
N ASP A 5 13.66 -10.96 -7.28
CA ASP A 5 13.23 -10.80 -8.67
C ASP A 5 11.92 -11.56 -8.91
N GLY A 6 10.84 -10.99 -8.37
CA GLY A 6 9.50 -11.59 -8.40
C GLY A 6 8.60 -11.21 -7.23
N ALA A 7 9.03 -10.29 -6.35
CA ALA A 7 8.20 -9.86 -5.24
C ALA A 7 6.90 -9.19 -5.73
N SER A 8 5.77 -9.64 -5.18
CA SER A 8 4.44 -9.08 -5.46
C SER A 8 3.75 -8.70 -4.16
N VAL A 9 2.86 -7.71 -4.21
CA VAL A 9 2.01 -7.38 -3.07
C VAL A 9 0.97 -8.48 -2.91
N THR A 10 0.95 -9.14 -1.74
CA THR A 10 0.06 -10.27 -1.47
C THR A 10 -1.00 -9.95 -0.43
N SER A 11 -0.73 -9.03 0.49
CA SER A 11 -1.75 -8.54 1.43
C SER A 11 -1.55 -7.08 1.79
N ALA A 12 -2.63 -6.41 2.17
CA ALA A 12 -2.57 -5.03 2.62
C ALA A 12 -3.77 -4.64 3.49
N TYR A 13 -3.59 -3.64 4.36
CA TYR A 13 -4.62 -3.08 5.22
C TYR A 13 -4.43 -1.58 5.43
N GLY A 14 -5.52 -0.88 5.73
CA GLY A 14 -5.55 0.55 6.07
C GLY A 14 -6.06 0.74 7.49
N LYS A 15 -7.14 1.51 7.65
CA LYS A 15 -7.72 1.87 8.97
C LYS A 15 -8.11 0.65 9.82
N ASP A 16 -8.48 -0.46 9.20
CA ASP A 16 -8.98 -1.66 9.88
C ASP A 16 -7.86 -2.57 10.45
N GLY A 17 -6.59 -2.16 10.35
CA GLY A 17 -5.44 -2.79 11.00
C GLY A 17 -5.04 -4.18 10.45
N ALA A 18 -3.97 -4.75 11.01
CA ALA A 18 -3.37 -6.01 10.55
C ALA A 18 -4.32 -7.22 10.61
N GLY A 19 -5.31 -7.20 11.51
CA GLY A 19 -6.35 -8.23 11.62
C GLY A 19 -7.37 -8.22 10.46
N SER A 20 -7.34 -7.19 9.62
CA SER A 20 -8.22 -7.00 8.47
C SER A 20 -7.43 -6.94 7.16
N ALA A 21 -6.25 -7.55 7.13
CA ALA A 21 -5.44 -7.66 5.92
C ALA A 21 -6.24 -8.32 4.79
N GLN A 22 -6.35 -7.61 3.67
CA GLN A 22 -7.02 -8.07 2.47
C GLN A 22 -6.01 -8.70 1.53
N THR A 23 -6.40 -9.78 0.86
CA THR A 23 -5.60 -10.39 -0.20
C THR A 23 -5.54 -9.45 -1.40
N VAL A 24 -4.33 -9.10 -1.81
CA VAL A 24 -4.07 -8.26 -2.98
C VAL A 24 -3.86 -9.18 -4.19
N THR A 25 -4.49 -8.83 -5.32
CA THR A 25 -4.37 -9.58 -6.58
C THR A 25 -4.08 -8.63 -7.74
N GLY A 26 -3.80 -9.16 -8.92
CA GLY A 26 -3.60 -8.34 -10.12
C GLY A 26 -4.83 -7.52 -10.52
N ALA A 27 -6.04 -7.96 -10.14
CA ALA A 27 -7.28 -7.22 -10.39
C ALA A 27 -7.40 -5.95 -9.51
N GLY A 28 -6.57 -5.82 -8.48
CA GLY A 28 -6.66 -4.76 -7.50
C GLY A 28 -7.60 -5.12 -6.34
N VAL A 29 -7.37 -4.48 -5.20
CA VAL A 29 -8.24 -4.60 -4.02
C VAL A 29 -8.45 -3.23 -3.38
N SER A 30 -9.66 -2.97 -2.92
CA SER A 30 -10.05 -1.70 -2.30
C SER A 30 -9.85 -1.72 -0.79
N ILE A 31 -8.94 -0.89 -0.33
CA ILE A 31 -8.52 -0.78 1.07
C ILE A 31 -8.97 0.57 1.59
N VAL A 32 -9.80 0.56 2.62
CA VAL A 32 -10.29 1.78 3.24
C VAL A 32 -9.23 2.32 4.20
N GLY A 33 -8.79 3.55 3.94
CA GLY A 33 -7.93 4.34 4.82
C GLY A 33 -8.77 5.23 5.73
N GLU A 34 -8.09 6.03 6.54
CA GLU A 34 -8.77 6.98 7.44
C GLU A 34 -9.36 8.15 6.65
N TYR A 35 -8.70 8.55 5.57
CA TYR A 35 -9.01 9.78 4.83
C TYR A 35 -9.37 9.55 3.37
N GLY A 36 -9.44 8.30 2.94
CA GLY A 36 -9.75 7.90 1.57
C GLY A 36 -9.75 6.39 1.37
N THR A 37 -9.70 5.99 0.11
CA THR A 37 -9.66 4.58 -0.30
C THR A 37 -8.53 4.38 -1.29
N LEU A 38 -7.71 3.37 -1.02
CA LEU A 38 -6.62 2.92 -1.87
C LEU A 38 -7.10 1.70 -2.67
N VAL A 39 -6.96 1.71 -4.00
CA VAL A 39 -7.02 0.49 -4.80
C VAL A 39 -5.60 0.05 -5.08
N LEU A 40 -5.17 -1.08 -4.54
CA LEU A 40 -3.80 -1.59 -4.63
C LEU A 40 -3.77 -2.88 -5.46
N HIS A 41 -2.84 -2.98 -6.40
CA HIS A 41 -2.61 -4.14 -7.26
C HIS A 41 -1.38 -4.94 -6.80
N SER A 42 -1.32 -6.22 -7.18
CA SER A 42 -0.19 -7.09 -6.79
C SER A 42 1.15 -6.68 -7.40
N ASP A 43 1.15 -5.88 -8.47
CA ASP A 43 2.35 -5.29 -9.06
C ASP A 43 2.83 -4.02 -8.33
N GLY A 44 2.12 -3.60 -7.28
CA GLY A 44 2.41 -2.40 -6.51
C GLY A 44 1.86 -1.12 -7.11
N SER A 45 1.21 -1.16 -8.28
CA SER A 45 0.47 -0.01 -8.79
C SER A 45 -0.77 0.23 -7.92
N TYR A 46 -1.15 1.51 -7.78
CA TYR A 46 -2.32 1.87 -7.00
C TYR A 46 -2.99 3.14 -7.48
N THR A 47 -4.24 3.32 -7.07
CA THR A 47 -4.95 4.58 -7.15
C THR A 47 -5.47 4.96 -5.77
N TYR A 48 -5.47 6.26 -5.47
CA TYR A 48 -5.98 6.76 -4.20
C TYR A 48 -7.12 7.76 -4.45
N THR A 49 -8.26 7.49 -3.83
CA THR A 49 -9.42 8.40 -3.83
C THR A 49 -9.60 8.98 -2.45
N ARG A 50 -9.32 10.27 -2.30
CA ARG A 50 -9.60 11.02 -1.07
C ARG A 50 -11.10 10.98 -0.75
N ALA A 51 -11.46 10.78 0.51
CA ALA A 51 -12.83 10.94 0.97
C ALA A 51 -13.28 12.40 0.87
N ALA A 52 -14.57 12.62 0.64
CA ALA A 52 -15.14 13.97 0.62
C ALA A 52 -14.92 14.66 1.98
N GLU A 53 -14.75 15.98 1.97
CA GLU A 53 -14.55 16.82 3.17
C GLU A 53 -13.30 16.53 4.01
N THR A 54 -12.43 15.58 3.62
CA THR A 54 -11.10 15.41 4.21
C THR A 54 -10.35 16.74 4.12
N LYS A 55 -9.76 17.21 5.23
CA LYS A 55 -8.94 18.43 5.23
C LYS A 55 -7.54 18.17 4.68
N GLY A 56 -6.84 19.20 4.24
CA GLY A 56 -5.42 19.09 3.93
C GLY A 56 -4.56 19.08 5.19
N GLY A 57 -3.30 18.66 5.07
CA GLY A 57 -2.34 18.56 6.17
C GLY A 57 -2.49 17.30 7.01
N VAL A 58 -3.08 16.23 6.45
CA VAL A 58 -3.21 14.91 7.10
C VAL A 58 -2.54 13.85 6.24
N ASP A 59 -2.13 12.76 6.88
CA ASP A 59 -1.54 11.60 6.23
C ASP A 59 -2.48 10.40 6.35
N ASP A 60 -2.68 9.67 5.26
CA ASP A 60 -3.37 8.39 5.24
C ASP A 60 -2.34 7.26 5.13
N VAL A 61 -2.43 6.27 6.02
CA VAL A 61 -1.39 5.25 6.19
C VAL A 61 -1.96 3.88 5.86
N PHE A 62 -1.27 3.20 4.96
CA PHE A 62 -1.57 1.83 4.54
C PHE A 62 -0.36 0.95 4.78
N HIS A 63 -0.59 -0.30 5.12
CA HIS A 63 0.46 -1.30 5.30
C HIS A 63 0.25 -2.41 4.30
N TYR A 64 1.33 -2.89 3.70
CA TYR A 64 1.26 -3.98 2.74
C TYR A 64 2.45 -4.92 2.87
N THR A 65 2.23 -6.17 2.45
CA THR A 65 3.22 -7.24 2.49
C THR A 65 3.58 -7.63 1.07
N LEU A 66 4.88 -7.59 0.80
CA LEU A 66 5.51 -8.13 -0.39
C LEU A 66 5.88 -9.59 -0.14
N THR A 67 5.68 -10.46 -1.12
CA THR A 67 6.11 -11.86 -1.08
C THR A 67 6.91 -12.16 -2.33
N ASP A 68 8.14 -12.65 -2.18
CA ASP A 68 9.00 -13.09 -3.29
C ASP A 68 8.64 -14.50 -3.79
N GLY A 69 9.31 -14.94 -4.86
CA GLY A 69 9.06 -16.25 -5.48
C GLY A 69 9.38 -17.44 -4.57
N ASP A 70 10.19 -17.23 -3.53
CA ASP A 70 10.56 -18.25 -2.54
C ASP A 70 9.63 -18.23 -1.31
N GLY A 71 8.67 -17.30 -1.27
CA GLY A 71 7.70 -17.15 -0.18
C GLY A 71 8.18 -16.26 0.97
N ASN A 72 9.33 -15.61 0.86
CA ASN A 72 9.80 -14.68 1.88
C ASN A 72 8.92 -13.43 1.88
N GLN A 73 8.55 -12.97 3.06
CA GLN A 73 7.66 -11.83 3.24
C GLN A 73 8.40 -10.61 3.79
N SER A 74 8.06 -9.44 3.26
CA SER A 74 8.49 -8.15 3.80
C SER A 74 7.29 -7.22 3.91
N SER A 75 7.11 -6.60 5.08
CA SER A 75 6.03 -5.64 5.31
C SER A 75 6.58 -4.22 5.23
N THR A 76 5.82 -3.34 4.57
CA THR A 76 6.16 -1.94 4.36
C THR A 76 4.90 -1.07 4.47
N THR A 77 5.12 0.24 4.51
CA THR A 77 4.08 1.24 4.76
C THR A 77 4.02 2.21 3.58
N LEU A 78 2.82 2.45 3.07
CA LEU A 78 2.52 3.50 2.12
C LEU A 78 1.84 4.65 2.86
N THR A 79 2.48 5.81 2.86
CA THR A 79 1.91 7.04 3.43
C THR A 79 1.50 7.98 2.30
N ILE A 80 0.23 8.37 2.30
CA ILE A 80 -0.34 9.33 1.35
C ILE A 80 -0.53 10.66 2.07
N SER A 81 0.32 11.63 1.75
CA SER A 81 0.19 13.00 2.27
C SER A 81 -0.88 13.78 1.51
N ILE A 82 -1.93 14.16 2.23
CA ILE A 82 -3.07 14.87 1.68
C ILE A 82 -2.86 16.37 1.91
N GLY A 83 -2.47 17.08 0.84
CA GLY A 83 -2.37 18.52 0.85
C GLY A 83 -3.73 19.24 0.83
N ASN A 84 -3.69 20.57 0.84
CA ASN A 84 -4.87 21.39 0.52
C ASN A 84 -5.22 21.34 -0.99
N SER A 85 -4.32 20.79 -1.81
CA SER A 85 -4.47 20.52 -3.24
C SER A 85 -4.57 19.00 -3.47
N THR A 86 -4.66 18.56 -4.74
CA THR A 86 -4.64 17.12 -5.08
C THR A 86 -3.50 16.38 -4.36
N PRO A 87 -3.76 15.19 -3.78
CA PRO A 87 -2.80 14.49 -2.94
C PRO A 87 -1.53 14.13 -3.73
N THR A 88 -0.39 14.26 -3.06
CA THR A 88 0.93 13.91 -3.60
C THR A 88 1.46 12.71 -2.82
N VAL A 89 1.86 11.66 -3.52
CA VAL A 89 2.47 10.48 -2.89
C VAL A 89 3.95 10.77 -2.63
N THR A 90 4.35 10.72 -1.37
CA THR A 90 5.68 11.17 -0.92
C THR A 90 6.62 10.03 -0.55
N ASP A 91 6.14 8.79 -0.40
CA ASP A 91 7.02 7.66 -0.12
C ASP A 91 6.72 6.45 -1.00
N LEU A 92 7.69 6.14 -1.86
CA LEU A 92 7.76 4.93 -2.68
C LEU A 92 9.12 4.31 -2.41
N THR A 93 9.34 3.78 -1.21
CA THR A 93 10.50 2.94 -0.94
C THR A 93 10.08 1.48 -0.81
N PRO A 94 9.86 0.75 -1.92
CA PRO A 94 9.88 -0.71 -1.90
C PRO A 94 11.34 -1.15 -1.74
N ALA A 95 11.85 -1.12 -0.51
CA ALA A 95 13.13 -1.74 -0.20
C ALA A 95 12.90 -3.23 0.07
N ALA A 96 12.92 -4.03 -1.00
CA ALA A 96 13.23 -5.45 -0.87
C ALA A 96 14.73 -5.57 -0.52
N ASN A 97 15.10 -5.25 0.72
CA ASN A 97 16.46 -5.48 1.23
C ASN A 97 16.62 -6.97 1.56
N GLY A 98 16.73 -7.79 0.51
CA GLY A 98 17.21 -9.17 0.60
C GLY A 98 18.72 -9.19 0.42
N GLY A 99 19.46 -9.29 1.52
CA GLY A 99 20.89 -9.62 1.56
C GLY A 99 21.10 -11.01 2.12
#